data_AF-A0A967VXE1-F1
#
_entry.id   AF-A0A967VXE1-F1
#
_cell.length_a   1.000
_cell.length_b   1.000
_cell.length_c   1.000
_cell.angle_alpha   90.00
_cell.angle_beta   90.00
_cell.angle_gamma   90.00
#
_symmetry.space_group_name_H-M   'P 1'
#
loop_
_entity.id
_entity.type
_entity.pdbx_description
1 polymer ?
#
loop_
_entity_poly.entity_id
_entity_poly.type
_entity_poly.pdbx_seq_one_letter_code
_entity_poly.pdbx_strand_id
1 'polypeptide(L)'
;MARELSPREVISFSNRNIKGLITDRGGATSHAAIIARSMNIPTVVGTQSATEVINSDDEVVLDGRNGEVVVHPKDETLEKYKSLIEQQYKRQADFESLCKKPNETSDGKAFSLQANIEFAEELSIANKYQAEGVGLLRTESIYLSRKHFQNIPQQVAFYKSILELTTPHQVTIRLFDVGGDKFFGDEEKEQNPFLGWRGIRMLLEQPELLKNQLRAIIKTSEDFVGRIRILVPMVSTIDEIRKLKDIISEVQNELRNEGINIDKDIPLGLMVEVPSVALKADLFARHADFLSIGTNDLTQYVLAVDRGNERISNLYDQRHPAIWRLIKEVAEAGERNGVPISVCGELASDPIAASCLMGLGINALSMNAVVLPSVKQVLRSNSYIDMQQLAEKVLAAETLDDIDNIFSNWETKE
;
A
#
# COMPACT_ATOMS: atom_id res chain seq x y z
N MET A 1 -8.66 12.28 -23.39
CA MET A 1 -7.36 12.09 -24.04
C MET A 1 -6.54 13.36 -23.85
N ALA A 2 -5.25 13.24 -23.56
CA ALA A 2 -4.35 14.39 -23.37
C ALA A 2 -2.90 13.99 -23.66
N ARG A 3 -1.99 14.94 -23.88
CA ARG A 3 -0.56 14.61 -24.04
C ARG A 3 0.04 14.10 -22.73
N GLU A 4 -0.36 14.70 -21.63
CA GLU A 4 0.02 14.34 -20.26
C GLU A 4 -1.11 14.81 -19.33
N LEU A 5 -1.23 14.18 -18.17
CA LEU A 5 -2.19 14.58 -17.14
C LEU A 5 -1.47 14.70 -15.80
N SER A 6 -1.84 15.74 -15.06
CA SER A 6 -1.50 15.85 -13.65
C SER A 6 -2.48 15.04 -12.77
N PRO A 7 -2.04 14.60 -11.59
CA PRO A 7 -2.91 14.03 -10.54
C PRO A 7 -4.24 14.78 -10.34
N ARG A 8 -4.18 16.12 -10.27
CA ARG A 8 -5.37 16.96 -10.04
C ARG A 8 -6.33 16.92 -11.22
N GLU A 9 -5.83 16.82 -12.43
CA GLU A 9 -6.67 16.70 -13.62
C GLU A 9 -7.37 15.35 -13.66
N VAL A 10 -6.67 14.24 -13.35
CA VAL A 10 -7.28 12.90 -13.24
C VAL A 10 -8.46 12.93 -12.26
N ILE A 11 -8.27 13.52 -11.08
CA ILE A 11 -9.32 13.66 -10.05
C ILE A 11 -10.47 14.57 -10.53
N SER A 12 -10.16 15.67 -11.22
CA SER A 12 -11.19 16.56 -11.77
C SER A 12 -12.04 15.84 -12.82
N PHE A 13 -11.42 15.02 -13.67
CA PHE A 13 -12.09 14.29 -14.74
C PHE A 13 -12.86 13.07 -14.23
N SER A 14 -12.38 12.37 -13.20
CA SER A 14 -13.12 11.25 -12.60
C SER A 14 -14.51 11.66 -12.12
N ASN A 15 -14.65 12.89 -11.61
CA ASN A 15 -15.94 13.47 -11.20
C ASN A 15 -16.89 13.80 -12.36
N ARG A 16 -16.42 13.67 -13.61
CA ARG A 16 -17.19 13.95 -14.84
C ARG A 16 -17.60 12.68 -15.59
N ASN A 17 -17.63 11.52 -14.92
CA ASN A 17 -18.03 10.23 -15.51
C ASN A 17 -17.21 9.81 -16.74
N ILE A 18 -15.91 10.10 -16.76
CA ILE A 18 -15.03 9.58 -17.81
C ILE A 18 -15.01 8.04 -17.80
N LYS A 19 -14.91 7.44 -18.98
CA LYS A 19 -14.84 5.98 -19.15
C LYS A 19 -13.42 5.43 -19.24
N GLY A 20 -12.44 6.31 -19.43
CA GLY A 20 -11.05 5.95 -19.51
C GLY A 20 -10.12 7.13 -19.78
N LEU A 21 -8.83 6.88 -19.66
CA LEU A 21 -7.78 7.87 -19.88
C LEU A 21 -6.75 7.34 -20.88
N ILE A 22 -6.35 8.22 -21.80
CA ILE A 22 -5.32 7.96 -22.80
C ILE A 22 -4.34 9.12 -22.75
N THR A 23 -3.06 8.83 -22.52
CA THR A 23 -1.99 9.84 -22.56
C THR A 23 -0.80 9.44 -23.42
N ASP A 24 -0.29 10.40 -24.19
CA ASP A 24 0.89 10.16 -25.06
C ASP A 24 2.18 10.00 -24.27
N ARG A 25 2.28 10.71 -23.14
CA ARG A 25 3.41 10.68 -22.21
C ARG A 25 3.01 10.07 -20.88
N GLY A 26 4.02 9.70 -20.11
CA GLY A 26 3.89 9.06 -18.80
C GLY A 26 4.16 7.57 -18.85
N GLY A 27 4.46 7.00 -17.68
CA GLY A 27 4.61 5.56 -17.48
C GLY A 27 3.53 5.02 -16.56
N ALA A 28 3.40 3.70 -16.49
CA ALA A 28 2.45 3.02 -15.60
C ALA A 28 2.66 3.37 -14.12
N THR A 29 3.85 3.85 -13.75
CA THR A 29 4.24 4.31 -12.42
C THR A 29 4.09 5.81 -12.20
N SER A 30 3.58 6.57 -13.18
CA SER A 30 3.33 8.00 -13.02
C SER A 30 2.22 8.25 -11.99
N HIS A 31 2.29 9.37 -11.24
CA HIS A 31 1.29 9.71 -10.24
C HIS A 31 -0.13 9.76 -10.82
N ALA A 32 -0.29 10.25 -12.05
CA ALA A 32 -1.58 10.25 -12.74
C ALA A 32 -2.09 8.83 -13.03
N ALA A 33 -1.21 7.92 -13.49
CA ALA A 33 -1.57 6.52 -13.74
C ALA A 33 -1.91 5.78 -12.43
N ILE A 34 -1.15 6.02 -11.35
CA ILE A 34 -1.40 5.45 -10.03
C ILE A 34 -2.78 5.86 -9.52
N ILE A 35 -3.11 7.16 -9.59
CA ILE A 35 -4.42 7.68 -9.17
C ILE A 35 -5.53 7.11 -10.05
N ALA A 36 -5.36 7.09 -11.38
CA ALA A 36 -6.38 6.54 -12.25
C ALA A 36 -6.65 5.05 -11.96
N ARG A 37 -5.57 4.29 -11.69
CA ARG A 37 -5.65 2.88 -11.28
C ARG A 37 -6.38 2.73 -9.95
N SER A 38 -6.04 3.55 -8.95
CA SER A 38 -6.69 3.49 -7.65
C SER A 38 -8.14 3.95 -7.67
N MET A 39 -8.53 4.77 -8.65
CA MET A 39 -9.92 5.15 -8.96
C MET A 39 -10.65 4.15 -9.87
N ASN A 40 -10.02 3.03 -10.22
CA ASN A 40 -10.57 1.99 -11.10
C ASN A 40 -10.99 2.53 -12.49
N ILE A 41 -10.21 3.49 -13.01
CA ILE A 41 -10.40 4.10 -14.34
C ILE A 41 -9.46 3.40 -15.33
N PRO A 42 -9.97 2.74 -16.39
CA PRO A 42 -9.14 2.16 -17.44
C PRO A 42 -8.21 3.21 -18.03
N THR A 43 -6.91 2.93 -18.07
CA THR A 43 -5.90 3.92 -18.42
C THR A 43 -4.82 3.28 -19.27
N VAL A 44 -4.50 3.91 -20.41
CA VAL A 44 -3.33 3.59 -21.23
C VAL A 44 -2.47 4.84 -21.32
N VAL A 45 -1.20 4.71 -20.96
CA VAL A 45 -0.22 5.80 -20.95
C VAL A 45 0.94 5.46 -21.86
N GLY A 46 1.63 6.48 -22.36
CA GLY A 46 2.79 6.29 -23.23
C GLY A 46 2.41 5.89 -24.65
N THR A 47 1.23 6.29 -25.14
CA THR A 47 0.79 6.00 -26.52
C THR A 47 1.59 6.71 -27.60
N GLN A 48 2.45 7.66 -27.22
CA GLN A 48 3.31 8.50 -28.07
C GLN A 48 2.55 9.47 -28.99
N SER A 49 1.51 9.02 -29.70
CA SER A 49 0.82 9.78 -30.75
C SER A 49 -0.71 9.63 -30.76
N ALA A 50 -1.33 9.11 -29.70
CA ALA A 50 -2.79 8.99 -29.64
C ALA A 50 -3.49 10.35 -29.80
N THR A 51 -2.93 11.45 -29.26
CA THR A 51 -3.53 12.79 -29.47
C THR A 51 -3.46 13.30 -30.91
N GLU A 52 -2.65 12.67 -31.75
CA GLU A 52 -2.50 13.03 -33.16
C GLU A 52 -3.35 12.13 -34.07
N VAL A 53 -3.66 10.91 -33.63
CA VAL A 53 -4.40 9.91 -34.41
C VAL A 53 -5.90 9.90 -34.10
N ILE A 54 -6.29 10.17 -32.85
CA ILE A 54 -7.68 10.11 -32.40
C ILE A 54 -8.30 11.50 -32.44
N ASN A 55 -9.45 11.64 -33.12
CA ASN A 55 -10.21 12.87 -33.19
C ASN A 55 -11.34 12.91 -32.16
N SER A 56 -11.87 14.11 -31.93
CA SER A 56 -13.11 14.26 -31.17
C SER A 56 -14.24 13.47 -31.85
N ASP A 57 -15.08 12.84 -31.03
CA ASP A 57 -16.22 12.00 -31.45
C ASP A 57 -15.88 10.65 -32.10
N ASP A 58 -14.60 10.28 -32.17
CA ASP A 58 -14.20 8.92 -32.57
C ASP A 58 -14.65 7.89 -31.53
N GLU A 59 -15.19 6.76 -32.01
CA GLU A 59 -15.48 5.61 -31.16
C GLU A 59 -14.18 4.86 -30.86
N VAL A 60 -13.89 4.68 -29.57
CA VAL A 60 -12.63 4.09 -29.10
C VAL A 60 -12.92 3.03 -28.04
N VAL A 61 -12.27 1.88 -28.18
CA VAL A 61 -12.16 0.90 -27.09
C VAL A 61 -10.81 1.08 -26.41
N LEU A 62 -10.85 1.15 -25.07
CA LEU A 62 -9.66 1.23 -24.23
C LEU A 62 -9.48 -0.06 -23.44
N ASP A 63 -8.47 -0.85 -23.79
CA ASP A 63 -8.08 -2.04 -23.04
C ASP A 63 -6.89 -1.72 -22.12
N GLY A 64 -7.19 -1.30 -20.90
CA GLY A 64 -6.17 -1.04 -19.88
C GLY A 64 -5.45 -2.29 -19.36
N ARG A 65 -5.90 -3.51 -19.71
CA ARG A 65 -5.21 -4.76 -19.30
C ARG A 65 -4.07 -5.08 -20.26
N ASN A 66 -4.33 -4.97 -21.56
CA ASN A 66 -3.35 -5.23 -22.61
C ASN A 66 -2.57 -3.98 -23.04
N GLY A 67 -2.99 -2.79 -22.57
CA GLY A 67 -2.37 -1.53 -22.95
C GLY A 67 -2.75 -1.08 -24.36
N GLU A 68 -3.91 -1.51 -24.88
CA GLU A 68 -4.31 -1.28 -26.26
C GLU A 68 -5.40 -0.20 -26.37
N VAL A 69 -5.31 0.58 -27.45
CA VAL A 69 -6.33 1.56 -27.84
C VAL A 69 -6.80 1.20 -29.24
N VAL A 70 -8.07 0.83 -29.39
CA VAL A 70 -8.66 0.49 -30.69
C VAL A 70 -9.56 1.63 -31.14
N VAL A 71 -9.16 2.31 -32.21
CA VAL A 71 -9.88 3.43 -32.83
C VAL A 71 -10.75 2.89 -33.96
N HIS A 72 -12.01 3.33 -34.03
CA HIS A 72 -13.01 2.83 -34.99
C HIS A 72 -13.09 1.28 -34.98
N PRO A 73 -13.44 0.67 -33.83
CA PRO A 73 -13.53 -0.78 -33.73
C PRO A 73 -14.57 -1.31 -34.73
N LYS A 74 -14.26 -2.44 -35.37
CA LYS A 74 -15.26 -3.18 -36.15
C LYS A 74 -16.33 -3.76 -35.22
N ASP A 75 -17.53 -4.01 -35.74
CA ASP A 75 -18.65 -4.57 -34.98
C ASP A 75 -18.28 -5.83 -34.19
N GLU A 76 -17.51 -6.75 -34.79
CA GLU A 76 -17.03 -7.96 -34.11
C GLU A 76 -16.16 -7.65 -32.88
N THR A 77 -15.27 -6.68 -33.01
CA THR A 77 -14.41 -6.21 -31.90
C THR A 77 -15.27 -5.54 -30.83
N LEU A 78 -16.23 -4.72 -31.24
CA LEU A 78 -17.13 -4.02 -30.33
C LEU A 78 -17.96 -5.02 -29.50
N GLU A 79 -18.56 -6.03 -30.13
CA GLU A 79 -19.33 -7.06 -29.44
C GLU A 79 -18.48 -7.91 -28.49
N LYS A 80 -17.24 -8.25 -28.89
CA LYS A 80 -16.28 -8.92 -28.00
C LYS A 80 -16.03 -8.10 -26.73
N TYR A 81 -15.73 -6.81 -26.87
CA TYR A 81 -15.44 -5.96 -25.72
C TYR A 81 -16.68 -5.65 -24.88
N LYS A 82 -17.87 -5.51 -25.49
CA LYS A 82 -19.14 -5.42 -24.74
C LYS A 82 -19.35 -6.64 -23.86
N SER A 83 -19.15 -7.85 -24.38
CA SER A 83 -19.27 -9.08 -23.58
C SER A 83 -18.25 -9.12 -22.43
N LEU A 84 -17.00 -8.71 -22.65
CA LEU A 84 -15.99 -8.62 -21.60
C LEU A 84 -16.37 -7.60 -20.50
N ILE A 85 -16.94 -6.47 -20.90
CA ILE A 85 -17.43 -5.43 -19.98
C ILE A 85 -18.62 -5.95 -19.16
N GLU A 86 -19.57 -6.65 -19.78
CA GLU A 86 -20.71 -7.27 -19.07
C GLU A 86 -20.25 -8.30 -18.04
N GLN A 87 -19.30 -9.17 -18.41
CA GLN A 87 -18.70 -10.12 -17.48
C GLN A 87 -18.01 -9.42 -16.31
N GLN A 88 -17.30 -8.32 -16.58
CA GLN A 88 -16.67 -7.51 -15.56
C GLN A 88 -17.70 -6.88 -14.61
N TYR A 89 -18.81 -6.33 -15.13
CA TYR A 89 -19.88 -5.78 -14.28
C TYR A 89 -20.54 -6.84 -13.41
N LYS A 90 -20.79 -8.03 -13.96
CA LYS A 90 -21.32 -9.16 -13.18
C LYS A 90 -20.38 -9.54 -12.03
N ARG A 91 -19.09 -9.71 -12.34
CA ARG A 91 -18.05 -10.01 -11.33
C ARG A 91 -17.96 -8.91 -10.27
N GLN A 92 -18.08 -7.65 -10.66
CA GLN A 92 -18.08 -6.53 -9.73
C GLN A 92 -19.28 -6.57 -8.78
N ALA A 93 -20.49 -6.89 -9.27
CA ALA A 93 -21.67 -7.05 -8.42
C ALA A 93 -21.51 -8.21 -7.42
N ASP A 94 -20.92 -9.33 -7.86
CA ASP A 94 -20.61 -10.46 -6.98
C ASP A 94 -19.60 -10.07 -5.89
N PHE A 95 -18.58 -9.28 -6.24
CA PHE A 95 -17.59 -8.74 -5.31
C PHE A 95 -18.19 -7.77 -4.30
N GLU A 96 -19.05 -6.85 -4.72
CA GLU A 96 -19.74 -5.95 -3.79
C GLU A 96 -20.63 -6.71 -2.80
N SER A 97 -21.29 -7.78 -3.25
CA SER A 97 -22.07 -8.68 -2.38
C SER A 97 -21.17 -9.44 -1.41
N LEU A 98 -20.04 -9.97 -1.88
CA LEU A 98 -19.05 -10.67 -1.07
C LEU A 98 -18.44 -9.77 0.01
N CYS A 99 -18.13 -8.52 -0.31
CA CYS A 99 -17.51 -7.58 0.63
C CYS A 99 -18.38 -7.29 1.86
N LYS A 100 -19.71 -7.44 1.76
CA LYS A 100 -20.65 -7.29 2.88
C LYS A 100 -20.63 -8.47 3.87
N LYS A 101 -20.03 -9.61 3.50
CA LYS A 101 -19.91 -10.79 4.37
C LYS A 101 -18.78 -10.57 5.41
N PRO A 102 -18.80 -11.25 6.57
CA PRO A 102 -17.71 -11.15 7.54
C PRO A 102 -16.38 -11.64 6.96
N ASN A 103 -15.28 -11.07 7.47
CA ASN A 103 -13.91 -11.44 7.14
C ASN A 103 -13.49 -12.69 7.95
N GLU A 104 -14.05 -13.83 7.58
CA GLU A 104 -13.81 -15.12 8.22
C GLU A 104 -13.56 -16.19 7.16
N THR A 105 -12.56 -17.03 7.42
CA THR A 105 -12.27 -18.24 6.64
C THR A 105 -13.44 -19.24 6.75
N SER A 106 -13.43 -20.27 5.90
CA SER A 106 -14.53 -21.26 5.87
C SER A 106 -14.70 -22.06 7.17
N ASP A 107 -13.65 -22.15 7.99
CA ASP A 107 -13.61 -22.77 9.32
C ASP A 107 -13.64 -21.75 10.48
N GLY A 108 -13.90 -20.47 10.18
CA GLY A 108 -14.24 -19.45 11.19
C GLY A 108 -13.06 -18.67 11.78
N LYS A 109 -11.84 -18.84 11.28
CA LYS A 109 -10.73 -17.94 11.64
C LYS A 109 -10.98 -16.55 11.06
N ALA A 110 -11.10 -15.55 11.93
CA ALA A 110 -11.23 -14.15 11.56
C ALA A 110 -9.93 -13.56 11.00
N PHE A 111 -10.07 -12.61 10.07
CA PHE A 111 -9.00 -11.80 9.51
C PHE A 111 -9.46 -10.36 9.29
N SER A 112 -8.53 -9.45 9.03
CA SER A 112 -8.81 -8.06 8.71
C SER A 112 -8.19 -7.67 7.38
N LEU A 113 -9.00 -7.03 6.54
CA LEU A 113 -8.57 -6.50 5.25
C LEU A 113 -8.69 -4.98 5.25
N GLN A 114 -7.56 -4.32 5.09
CA GLN A 114 -7.42 -2.86 5.18
C GLN A 114 -6.94 -2.29 3.84
N ALA A 115 -7.15 -0.99 3.65
CA ALA A 115 -6.69 -0.30 2.45
C ALA A 115 -5.32 0.34 2.65
N ASN A 116 -4.46 0.21 1.64
CA ASN A 116 -3.34 1.10 1.40
C ASN A 116 -3.83 2.29 0.58
N ILE A 117 -3.58 3.50 1.06
CA ILE A 117 -3.93 4.74 0.37
C ILE A 117 -2.78 5.76 0.46
N GLU A 118 -2.80 6.72 -0.44
CA GLU A 118 -1.95 7.92 -0.47
C GLU A 118 -2.80 9.20 -0.59
N PHE A 119 -4.02 9.08 -1.13
CA PHE A 119 -4.95 10.18 -1.36
C PHE A 119 -6.33 9.88 -0.74
N ALA A 120 -7.08 10.93 -0.38
CA ALA A 120 -8.41 10.79 0.22
C ALA A 120 -9.44 10.20 -0.75
N GLU A 121 -9.25 10.46 -2.04
CA GLU A 121 -10.11 10.02 -3.14
C GLU A 121 -10.17 8.49 -3.24
N GLU A 122 -9.11 7.79 -2.83
CA GLU A 122 -9.02 6.33 -2.83
C GLU A 122 -9.95 5.68 -1.81
N LEU A 123 -10.39 6.44 -0.80
CA LEU A 123 -11.34 5.97 0.22
C LEU A 123 -12.71 5.64 -0.36
N SER A 124 -13.09 6.26 -1.48
CA SER A 124 -14.35 5.94 -2.15
C SER A 124 -14.45 4.45 -2.51
N ILE A 125 -13.36 3.88 -3.04
CA ILE A 125 -13.28 2.46 -3.40
C ILE A 125 -13.02 1.59 -2.18
N ALA A 126 -12.19 2.03 -1.23
CA ALA A 126 -11.99 1.32 0.04
C ALA A 126 -13.33 1.11 0.78
N ASN A 127 -14.15 2.15 0.89
CA ASN A 127 -15.47 2.09 1.52
C ASN A 127 -16.44 1.24 0.70
N LYS A 128 -16.42 1.36 -0.64
CA LYS A 128 -17.22 0.52 -1.54
C LYS A 128 -16.94 -0.97 -1.31
N TYR A 129 -15.68 -1.36 -1.12
CA TYR A 129 -15.28 -2.74 -0.86
C TYR A 129 -15.15 -3.10 0.62
N GLN A 130 -15.68 -2.25 1.52
CA GLN A 130 -15.78 -2.51 2.96
C GLN A 130 -14.42 -2.82 3.61
N ALA A 131 -13.39 -2.03 3.28
CA ALA A 131 -12.10 -2.09 3.96
C ALA A 131 -12.26 -1.76 5.46
N GLU A 132 -11.63 -2.55 6.33
CA GLU A 132 -11.66 -2.37 7.78
C GLU A 132 -10.59 -1.36 8.24
N GLY A 133 -10.67 -0.15 7.67
CA GLY A 133 -9.75 0.94 7.91
C GLY A 133 -8.59 0.99 6.93
N VAL A 134 -7.56 1.74 7.34
CA VAL A 134 -6.38 2.03 6.53
C VAL A 134 -5.17 1.46 7.24
N GLY A 135 -4.60 0.39 6.67
CA GLY A 135 -3.41 -0.26 7.23
C GLY A 135 -2.11 0.43 6.81
N LEU A 136 -2.17 1.28 5.78
CA LEU A 136 -1.08 2.16 5.38
C LEU A 136 -1.61 3.42 4.68
N LEU A 137 -1.47 4.57 5.35
CA LEU A 137 -1.53 5.88 4.71
C LEU A 137 -0.11 6.33 4.38
N ARG A 138 0.20 6.35 3.09
CA ARG A 138 1.41 6.96 2.52
C ARG A 138 1.27 8.48 2.58
N THR A 139 2.29 9.15 3.10
CA THR A 139 2.27 10.61 3.36
C THR A 139 3.15 11.40 2.39
N GLU A 140 3.83 10.73 1.46
CA GLU A 140 4.78 11.33 0.53
C GLU A 140 4.13 12.35 -0.41
N SER A 141 2.85 12.20 -0.74
CA SER A 141 2.08 13.15 -1.54
C SER A 141 2.01 14.55 -0.89
N ILE A 142 1.86 14.60 0.44
CA ILE A 142 1.88 15.84 1.24
C ILE A 142 3.26 16.51 1.08
N TYR A 143 4.32 15.72 1.11
CA TYR A 143 5.70 16.19 0.95
C TYR A 143 5.95 16.76 -0.46
N LEU A 144 5.60 16.00 -1.51
CA LEU A 144 5.83 16.36 -2.91
C LEU A 144 5.06 17.60 -3.37
N SER A 145 4.01 17.99 -2.67
CA SER A 145 3.24 19.20 -2.97
C SER A 145 4.01 20.53 -2.73
N ARG A 146 5.30 20.47 -2.33
CA ARG A 146 6.30 21.57 -2.15
C ARG A 146 5.87 22.76 -1.26
N LYS A 147 4.66 22.78 -0.70
CA LYS A 147 4.17 23.85 0.19
C LYS A 147 3.45 23.36 1.45
N HIS A 148 3.05 22.09 1.52
CA HIS A 148 2.18 21.61 2.61
C HIS A 148 2.92 20.92 3.75
N PHE A 149 4.13 20.40 3.54
CA PHE A 149 4.84 19.62 4.57
C PHE A 149 5.30 20.45 5.78
N GLN A 150 5.58 21.74 5.60
CA GLN A 150 5.87 22.65 6.74
C GLN A 150 4.58 23.18 7.39
N ASN A 151 3.43 23.02 6.75
CA ASN A 151 2.17 23.60 7.18
C ASN A 151 1.36 22.59 8.01
N ILE A 152 1.56 22.62 9.32
CA ILE A 152 0.84 21.77 10.29
C ILE A 152 -0.70 21.84 10.08
N PRO A 153 -1.34 23.02 9.95
CA PRO A 153 -2.79 23.08 9.67
C PRO A 153 -3.25 22.29 8.45
N GLN A 154 -2.49 22.31 7.35
CA GLN A 154 -2.84 21.57 6.13
C GLN A 154 -2.66 20.07 6.30
N GLN A 155 -1.61 19.63 7.01
CA GLN A 155 -1.45 18.22 7.37
C GLN A 155 -2.59 17.73 8.26
N VAL A 156 -2.97 18.51 9.29
CA VAL A 156 -4.13 18.20 10.16
C VAL A 156 -5.40 18.09 9.32
N ALA A 157 -5.67 19.05 8.43
CA ALA A 157 -6.85 19.00 7.56
C ALA A 157 -6.87 17.74 6.68
N PHE A 158 -5.71 17.32 6.15
CA PHE A 158 -5.59 16.09 5.38
C PHE A 158 -5.84 14.83 6.25
N TYR A 159 -5.20 14.71 7.41
CA TYR A 159 -5.42 13.54 8.27
C TYR A 159 -6.87 13.45 8.78
N LYS A 160 -7.49 14.59 9.11
CA LYS A 160 -8.91 14.69 9.48
C LYS A 160 -9.81 14.20 8.36
N SER A 161 -9.60 14.64 7.12
CA SER A 161 -10.47 14.21 6.01
C SER A 161 -10.42 12.69 5.78
N ILE A 162 -9.26 12.07 5.96
CA ILE A 162 -9.12 10.59 5.92
C ILE A 162 -9.87 9.94 7.08
N LEU A 163 -9.71 10.44 8.31
CA LEU A 163 -10.35 9.88 9.50
C LEU A 163 -11.88 10.02 9.46
N GLU A 164 -12.41 11.16 9.03
CA GLU A 164 -13.86 11.36 8.90
C GLU A 164 -14.49 10.30 7.98
N LEU A 165 -13.84 10.03 6.84
CA LEU A 165 -14.28 9.10 5.80
C LEU A 165 -14.05 7.62 6.11
N THR A 166 -13.31 7.28 7.17
CA THR A 166 -12.95 5.89 7.54
C THR A 166 -13.63 5.40 8.82
N THR A 167 -14.59 6.16 9.35
CA THR A 167 -15.31 5.83 10.59
C THR A 167 -16.01 4.45 10.51
N PRO A 168 -15.89 3.58 11.53
CA PRO A 168 -15.23 3.76 12.83
C PRO A 168 -13.77 3.26 12.88
N HIS A 169 -13.17 2.91 11.76
CA HIS A 169 -11.92 2.18 11.71
C HIS A 169 -10.67 3.04 11.95
N GLN A 170 -9.58 2.36 12.34
CA GLN A 170 -8.28 2.98 12.56
C GLN A 170 -7.56 3.32 11.25
N VAL A 171 -6.66 4.30 11.32
CA VAL A 171 -5.79 4.74 10.23
C VAL A 171 -4.34 4.66 10.70
N THR A 172 -3.55 3.87 10.00
CA THR A 172 -2.10 3.73 10.23
C THR A 172 -1.35 4.71 9.35
N ILE A 173 -0.91 5.82 9.94
CA ILE A 173 -0.21 6.91 9.26
C ILE A 173 1.28 6.61 9.27
N ARG A 174 1.87 6.41 8.09
CA ARG A 174 3.31 6.25 7.96
C ARG A 174 3.98 7.62 8.00
N LEU A 175 5.02 7.77 8.81
CA LEU A 175 5.89 8.95 8.74
C LEU A 175 6.51 9.06 7.34
N PHE A 176 6.98 10.24 6.95
CA PHE A 176 7.49 10.45 5.59
C PHE A 176 8.60 9.45 5.25
N ASP A 177 8.42 8.67 4.18
CA ASP A 177 9.45 7.82 3.59
C ASP A 177 9.91 8.42 2.27
N VAL A 178 10.70 9.49 2.40
CA VAL A 178 11.34 10.20 1.28
C VAL A 178 12.86 10.10 1.41
N GLY A 179 13.55 10.05 0.27
CA GLY A 179 15.01 10.06 0.19
C GLY A 179 15.57 11.45 -0.10
N GLY A 180 16.88 11.62 0.13
CA GLY A 180 17.63 12.85 -0.13
C GLY A 180 17.56 13.34 -1.58
N ASP A 181 17.42 12.40 -2.52
CA ASP A 181 17.25 12.65 -3.95
C ASP A 181 16.01 13.49 -4.29
N LYS A 182 15.01 13.52 -3.41
CA LYS A 182 13.81 14.38 -3.54
C LYS A 182 13.95 15.74 -2.86
N PHE A 183 14.98 15.91 -2.01
CA PHE A 183 15.21 17.08 -1.17
C PHE A 183 16.11 18.13 -1.84
N PHE A 184 17.17 17.67 -2.50
CA PHE A 184 18.16 18.52 -3.14
C PHE A 184 18.00 18.50 -4.65
N GLY A 185 18.37 19.59 -5.32
CA GLY A 185 18.52 19.58 -6.79
C GLY A 185 19.58 18.54 -7.21
N ASP A 186 19.89 18.48 -8.51
CA ASP A 186 20.82 17.50 -9.07
C ASP A 186 22.23 17.44 -8.43
N GLU A 187 22.59 18.40 -7.56
CA GLU A 187 23.91 18.60 -6.96
C GLU A 187 24.22 17.70 -5.74
N GLU A 188 23.23 17.10 -5.07
CA GLU A 188 23.44 16.15 -3.94
C GLU A 188 22.83 14.76 -4.20
N LYS A 189 22.91 14.28 -5.45
CA LYS A 189 22.46 12.92 -5.77
C LYS A 189 23.35 11.87 -5.10
N GLU A 190 22.77 11.11 -4.18
CA GLU A 190 23.40 9.90 -3.64
C GLU A 190 23.62 8.87 -4.76
N GLN A 191 24.73 8.12 -4.70
CA GLN A 191 24.99 7.06 -5.67
C GLN A 191 23.96 5.92 -5.58
N ASN A 192 23.46 5.64 -4.37
CA ASN A 192 22.47 4.60 -4.10
C ASN A 192 21.37 5.13 -3.16
N PRO A 193 20.40 5.91 -3.66
CA PRO A 193 19.38 6.54 -2.81
C PRO A 193 18.59 5.54 -1.96
N PHE A 194 18.33 4.34 -2.48
CA PHE A 194 17.66 3.27 -1.74
C PHE A 194 18.44 2.78 -0.52
N LEU A 195 19.77 2.88 -0.50
CA LEU A 195 20.61 2.49 0.65
C LEU A 195 20.98 3.68 1.55
N GLY A 196 20.60 4.89 1.14
CA GLY A 196 21.12 6.15 1.64
C GLY A 196 20.24 6.86 2.68
N TRP A 197 20.19 8.18 2.54
CA TRP A 197 19.52 9.12 3.44
C TRP A 197 18.01 9.17 3.17
N ARG A 198 17.26 8.17 3.65
CA ARG A 198 15.79 8.11 3.53
C ARG A 198 15.07 7.72 4.82
N GLY A 199 13.76 7.95 4.84
CA GLY A 199 12.85 7.52 5.91
C GLY A 199 13.27 8.05 7.27
N ILE A 200 13.29 7.20 8.30
CA ILE A 200 13.60 7.64 9.67
C ILE A 200 14.98 8.29 9.82
N ARG A 201 15.97 7.88 9.03
CA ARG A 201 17.33 8.46 9.09
C ARG A 201 17.32 9.94 8.76
N MET A 202 16.68 10.28 7.65
CA MET A 202 16.49 11.66 7.20
C MET A 202 15.61 12.44 8.19
N LEU A 203 14.54 11.84 8.69
CA LEU A 203 13.64 12.47 9.67
C LEU A 203 14.34 12.82 10.99
N LEU A 204 15.26 11.98 11.47
CA LEU A 204 16.02 12.24 12.70
C LEU A 204 17.08 13.34 12.52
N GLU A 205 17.60 13.52 11.30
CA GLU A 205 18.54 14.62 10.99
C GLU A 205 17.84 15.93 10.62
N GLN A 206 16.56 15.87 10.24
CA GLN A 206 15.70 17.02 9.95
C GLN A 206 14.58 17.14 11.01
N PRO A 207 14.91 17.47 12.27
CA PRO A 207 13.96 17.39 13.39
C PRO A 207 12.75 18.30 13.20
N GLU A 208 12.88 19.45 12.53
CA GLU A 208 11.74 20.33 12.23
C GLU A 208 10.70 19.65 11.34
N LEU A 209 11.15 18.89 10.32
CA LEU A 209 10.24 18.14 9.45
C LEU A 209 9.48 17.07 10.25
N LEU A 210 10.22 16.29 11.05
CA LEU A 210 9.66 15.23 11.87
C LEU A 210 8.69 15.78 12.93
N LYS A 211 9.08 16.84 13.64
CA LYS A 211 8.25 17.51 14.66
C LYS A 211 6.97 18.07 14.05
N ASN A 212 7.04 18.72 12.89
CA ASN A 212 5.86 19.24 12.21
C ASN A 212 4.87 18.13 11.84
N GLN A 213 5.36 17.00 11.32
CA GLN A 213 4.52 15.86 10.99
C GLN A 213 3.89 15.23 12.25
N LEU A 214 4.71 14.92 13.26
CA LEU A 214 4.23 14.36 14.53
C LEU A 214 3.22 15.28 15.20
N ARG A 215 3.46 16.59 15.20
CA ARG A 215 2.56 17.58 15.76
C ARG A 215 1.21 17.56 15.06
N ALA A 216 1.20 17.47 13.72
CA ALA A 216 -0.04 17.35 12.96
C ALA A 216 -0.79 16.05 13.27
N ILE A 217 -0.09 14.91 13.33
CA ILE A 217 -0.69 13.61 13.65
C ILE A 217 -1.29 13.61 15.07
N ILE A 218 -0.49 13.99 16.07
CA ILE A 218 -0.90 13.98 17.48
C ILE A 218 -2.01 15.01 17.72
N LYS A 219 -1.93 16.21 17.11
CA LYS A 219 -3.02 17.18 17.19
C LYS A 219 -4.31 16.66 16.59
N THR A 220 -4.24 15.89 15.50
CA THR A 220 -5.42 15.28 14.88
C THR A 220 -6.10 14.29 15.83
N SER A 221 -5.37 13.65 16.75
CA SER A 221 -5.94 12.69 17.69
C SER A 221 -6.97 13.28 18.66
N GLU A 222 -6.97 14.60 18.87
CA GLU A 222 -7.94 15.30 19.74
C GLU A 222 -9.39 14.98 19.38
N ASP A 223 -9.70 14.91 18.08
CA ASP A 223 -11.05 14.62 17.58
C ASP A 223 -11.27 13.13 17.24
N PHE A 224 -10.21 12.31 17.29
CA PHE A 224 -10.20 10.93 16.77
C PHE A 224 -9.47 9.95 17.71
N VAL A 225 -9.74 10.06 19.02
CA VAL A 225 -9.15 9.23 20.07
C VAL A 225 -9.25 7.73 19.74
N GLY A 226 -8.14 7.01 19.89
CA GLY A 226 -8.03 5.56 19.64
C GLY A 226 -8.03 5.15 18.17
N ARG A 227 -8.10 6.10 17.23
CA ARG A 227 -8.18 5.79 15.79
C ARG A 227 -6.91 6.01 14.99
N ILE A 228 -5.89 6.62 15.56
CA ILE A 228 -4.64 6.91 14.88
C ILE A 228 -3.58 5.92 15.33
N ARG A 229 -2.80 5.41 14.39
CA ARG A 229 -1.57 4.64 14.63
C ARG A 229 -0.44 5.28 13.85
N ILE A 230 0.75 5.35 14.44
CA ILE A 230 1.96 5.87 13.77
C ILE A 230 2.80 4.69 13.31
N LEU A 231 3.25 4.71 12.06
CA LEU A 231 4.13 3.69 11.49
C LEU A 231 5.46 4.32 11.03
N VAL A 232 6.57 3.75 11.49
CA VAL A 232 7.91 4.29 11.23
C VAL A 232 8.57 3.52 10.08
N PRO A 233 8.92 4.19 8.96
CA PRO A 233 9.63 3.56 7.84
C PRO A 233 11.14 3.45 8.09
N MET A 234 11.77 2.49 7.43
CA MET A 234 13.23 2.37 7.25
C MET A 234 14.04 2.28 8.55
N VAL A 235 13.41 1.81 9.62
CA VAL A 235 14.08 1.56 10.89
C VAL A 235 15.14 0.48 10.70
N SER A 236 16.29 0.66 11.32
CA SER A 236 17.41 -0.29 11.24
C SER A 236 18.07 -0.57 12.59
N THR A 237 17.85 0.29 13.59
CA THR A 237 18.44 0.20 14.94
C THR A 237 17.44 0.56 16.03
N ILE A 238 17.70 0.09 17.26
CA ILE A 238 16.87 0.44 18.44
C ILE A 238 17.07 1.91 18.86
N ASP A 239 18.25 2.47 18.63
CA ASP A 239 18.54 3.85 19.01
C ASP A 239 17.73 4.86 18.18
N GLU A 240 17.43 4.55 16.91
CA GLU A 240 16.48 5.33 16.10
C GLU A 240 15.09 5.38 16.75
N ILE A 241 14.60 4.25 17.27
CA ILE A 241 13.30 4.15 17.93
C ILE A 241 13.29 4.96 19.23
N ARG A 242 14.36 4.88 20.03
CA ARG A 242 14.48 5.64 21.28
C ARG A 242 14.45 7.13 21.01
N LYS A 243 15.28 7.62 20.08
CA LYS A 243 15.29 9.03 19.67
C LYS A 243 13.91 9.49 19.19
N LEU A 244 13.22 8.68 18.39
CA LEU A 244 11.88 9.01 17.92
C LEU A 244 10.88 9.10 19.09
N LYS A 245 10.93 8.17 20.06
CA LYS A 245 10.06 8.22 21.26
C LYS A 245 10.31 9.46 22.11
N ASP A 246 11.56 9.91 22.21
CA ASP A 246 11.91 11.15 22.91
C ASP A 246 11.28 12.37 22.21
N ILE A 247 11.39 12.44 20.87
CA ILE A 247 10.78 13.53 20.07
C ILE A 247 9.24 13.48 20.14
N ILE A 248 8.63 12.30 20.08
CA ILE A 248 7.17 12.16 20.27
C ILE A 248 6.77 12.71 21.64
N SER A 249 7.50 12.35 22.69
CA SER A 249 7.22 12.81 24.06
C SER A 249 7.37 14.33 24.20
N GLU A 250 8.37 14.91 23.55
CA GLU A 250 8.55 16.37 23.47
C GLU A 250 7.34 17.04 22.82
N VAL A 251 6.94 16.59 21.62
CA VAL A 251 5.79 17.15 20.89
C VAL A 251 4.48 16.99 21.67
N GLN A 252 4.27 15.84 22.33
CA GLN A 252 3.10 15.62 23.19
C GLN A 252 3.07 16.64 24.33
N ASN A 253 4.20 16.94 24.97
CA ASN A 253 4.28 17.92 26.05
C ASN A 253 4.05 19.36 25.55
N GLU A 254 4.61 19.73 24.40
CA GLU A 254 4.36 21.03 23.76
C GLU A 254 2.86 21.25 23.49
N LEU A 255 2.20 20.26 22.88
CA LEU A 255 0.76 20.32 22.57
C LEU A 255 -0.10 20.41 23.84
N ARG A 256 0.26 19.68 24.90
CA ARG A 256 -0.43 19.79 26.21
C ARG A 256 -0.25 21.16 26.84
N ASN A 257 0.94 21.76 26.74
CA ASN A 257 1.19 23.11 27.25
C ASN A 257 0.40 24.18 26.48
N GLU A 258 0.06 23.92 25.22
CA GLU A 258 -0.86 24.73 24.41
C GLU A 258 -2.35 24.48 24.72
N GLY A 259 -2.66 23.56 25.63
CA GLY A 259 -4.03 23.22 26.03
C GLY A 259 -4.76 22.29 25.07
N ILE A 260 -4.05 21.61 24.17
CA ILE A 260 -4.65 20.66 23.21
C ILE A 260 -4.87 19.31 23.89
N ASN A 261 -6.09 18.77 23.80
CA ASN A 261 -6.44 17.51 24.43
C ASN A 261 -6.06 16.31 23.54
N ILE A 262 -4.80 15.88 23.64
CA ILE A 262 -4.27 14.80 22.81
C ILE A 262 -4.65 13.40 23.32
N ASP A 263 -4.74 12.44 22.39
CA ASP A 263 -4.68 11.03 22.72
C ASP A 263 -3.27 10.69 23.23
N LYS A 264 -3.19 10.09 24.43
CA LYS A 264 -1.92 9.79 25.11
C LYS A 264 -1.32 8.48 24.62
N ASP A 265 -2.17 7.58 24.13
CA ASP A 265 -1.84 6.17 23.89
C ASP A 265 -1.90 5.84 22.39
N ILE A 266 -1.43 6.76 21.54
CA ILE A 266 -1.32 6.54 20.09
C ILE A 266 -0.30 5.42 19.84
N PRO A 267 -0.70 4.27 19.26
CA PRO A 267 0.22 3.16 19.06
C PRO A 267 1.31 3.51 18.05
N LEU A 268 2.55 3.15 18.39
CA LEU A 268 3.74 3.30 17.55
C LEU A 268 4.18 1.94 17.02
N GLY A 269 4.05 1.74 15.71
CA GLY A 269 4.52 0.55 15.03
C GLY A 269 5.75 0.78 14.16
N LEU A 270 6.42 -0.31 13.81
CA LEU A 270 7.60 -0.29 12.95
C LEU A 270 7.32 -1.00 11.64
N MET A 271 7.77 -0.40 10.53
CA MET A 271 7.76 -1.09 9.25
C MET A 271 8.94 -2.06 9.20
N VAL A 272 8.66 -3.34 9.05
CA VAL A 272 9.68 -4.39 8.90
C VAL A 272 9.98 -4.52 7.41
N GLU A 273 10.89 -3.68 6.96
CA GLU A 273 11.33 -3.61 5.56
C GLU A 273 12.86 -3.65 5.38
N VAL A 274 13.62 -3.51 6.47
CA VAL A 274 15.08 -3.67 6.46
C VAL A 274 15.43 -5.07 6.98
N PRO A 275 16.30 -5.83 6.29
CA PRO A 275 16.63 -7.22 6.68
C PRO A 275 17.15 -7.34 8.11
N SER A 276 17.89 -6.34 8.61
CA SER A 276 18.39 -6.33 9.99
C SER A 276 17.27 -6.31 11.04
N VAL A 277 16.13 -5.69 10.72
CA VAL A 277 14.93 -5.66 11.58
C VAL A 277 14.24 -7.02 11.55
N ALA A 278 14.06 -7.61 10.36
CA ALA A 278 13.45 -8.93 10.23
C ALA A 278 14.26 -10.02 10.98
N LEU A 279 15.59 -10.00 10.86
CA LEU A 279 16.50 -10.93 11.54
C LEU A 279 16.51 -10.78 13.07
N LYS A 280 16.08 -9.62 13.60
CA LYS A 280 16.03 -9.33 15.05
C LYS A 280 14.62 -8.94 15.49
N ALA A 281 13.60 -9.47 14.81
CA ALA A 281 12.22 -9.02 15.00
C ALA A 281 11.74 -9.15 16.45
N ASP A 282 12.24 -10.14 17.19
CA ASP A 282 11.95 -10.35 18.61
C ASP A 282 12.42 -9.19 19.49
N LEU A 283 13.59 -8.61 19.19
CA LEU A 283 14.13 -7.45 19.89
C LEU A 283 13.32 -6.19 19.55
N PHE A 284 13.02 -5.99 18.26
CA PHE A 284 12.27 -4.83 17.79
C PHE A 284 10.81 -4.84 18.27
N ALA A 285 10.17 -6.01 18.34
CA ALA A 285 8.81 -6.17 18.84
C ALA A 285 8.64 -5.60 20.27
N ARG A 286 9.63 -5.75 21.15
CA ARG A 286 9.57 -5.20 22.52
C ARG A 286 9.55 -3.67 22.60
N HIS A 287 9.85 -2.99 21.49
CA HIS A 287 9.91 -1.55 21.41
C HIS A 287 8.77 -0.94 20.57
N ALA A 288 7.82 -1.74 20.09
CA ALA A 288 6.73 -1.33 19.23
C ALA A 288 5.39 -1.91 19.68
N ASP A 289 4.31 -1.19 19.42
CA ASP A 289 2.95 -1.66 19.73
C ASP A 289 2.40 -2.59 18.65
N PHE A 290 2.99 -2.56 17.44
CA PHE A 290 2.71 -3.46 16.33
C PHE A 290 3.86 -3.44 15.32
N LEU A 291 3.92 -4.43 14.44
CA LEU A 291 4.84 -4.43 13.29
C LEU A 291 4.03 -4.56 11.98
N SER A 292 4.50 -3.90 10.93
CA SER A 292 3.92 -4.04 9.59
C SER A 292 5.00 -4.39 8.58
N ILE A 293 4.89 -5.53 7.90
CA ILE A 293 5.88 -6.00 6.93
C ILE A 293 5.69 -5.22 5.62
N GLY A 294 6.73 -4.47 5.24
CA GLY A 294 6.83 -3.81 3.94
C GLY A 294 7.55 -4.70 2.95
N THR A 295 6.85 -5.66 2.34
CA THR A 295 7.48 -6.69 1.47
C THR A 295 8.20 -6.08 0.27
N ASN A 296 7.78 -4.89 -0.19
CA ASN A 296 8.38 -4.29 -1.36
C ASN A 296 9.85 -3.91 -1.14
N ASP A 297 10.14 -3.20 -0.05
CA ASP A 297 11.50 -2.78 0.30
C ASP A 297 12.28 -3.94 0.94
N LEU A 298 11.62 -4.82 1.71
CA LEU A 298 12.23 -6.05 2.21
C LEU A 298 12.79 -6.91 1.08
N THR A 299 12.00 -7.16 0.03
CA THR A 299 12.42 -7.94 -1.13
C THR A 299 13.61 -7.31 -1.83
N GLN A 300 13.55 -5.99 -2.06
CA GLN A 300 14.63 -5.24 -2.69
C GLN A 300 15.95 -5.39 -1.93
N TYR A 301 15.96 -5.24 -0.61
CA TYR A 301 17.21 -5.34 0.15
C TYR A 301 17.69 -6.78 0.38
N VAL A 302 16.78 -7.74 0.53
CA VAL A 302 17.16 -9.16 0.70
C VAL A 302 17.74 -9.74 -0.59
N LEU A 303 17.16 -9.40 -1.73
CA LEU A 303 17.62 -9.88 -3.04
C LEU A 303 18.70 -8.98 -3.65
N ALA A 304 18.94 -7.79 -3.08
CA ALA A 304 19.81 -6.75 -3.62
C ALA A 304 19.42 -6.33 -5.05
N VAL A 305 18.11 -6.18 -5.30
CA VAL A 305 17.54 -5.84 -6.60
C VAL A 305 16.73 -4.55 -6.49
N ASP A 306 17.17 -3.49 -7.15
CA ASP A 306 16.39 -2.27 -7.32
C ASP A 306 15.19 -2.56 -8.25
N ARG A 307 13.98 -2.48 -7.69
CA ARG A 307 12.73 -2.71 -8.44
C ARG A 307 12.47 -1.68 -9.55
N GLY A 308 13.11 -0.51 -9.47
CA GLY A 308 13.07 0.51 -10.51
C GLY A 308 14.04 0.27 -11.66
N ASN A 309 14.96 -0.71 -11.53
CA ASN A 309 15.95 -1.00 -12.55
C ASN A 309 15.43 -2.04 -13.56
N GLU A 310 15.02 -1.58 -14.74
CA GLU A 310 14.46 -2.41 -15.81
C GLU A 310 15.36 -3.57 -16.25
N ARG A 311 16.69 -3.46 -16.10
CA ARG A 311 17.63 -4.52 -16.54
C ARG A 311 17.61 -5.75 -15.65
N ILE A 312 17.19 -5.60 -14.40
CA ILE A 312 17.24 -6.66 -13.37
C ILE A 312 15.88 -6.84 -12.68
N SER A 313 14.81 -6.22 -13.21
CA SER A 313 13.47 -6.29 -12.65
C SER A 313 12.94 -7.73 -12.57
N ASN A 314 13.40 -8.61 -13.45
CA ASN A 314 13.09 -10.04 -13.44
C ASN A 314 13.67 -10.80 -12.23
N LEU A 315 14.65 -10.23 -11.52
CA LEU A 315 15.20 -10.81 -10.28
C LEU A 315 14.41 -10.39 -9.03
N TYR A 316 13.52 -9.41 -9.16
CA TYR A 316 12.67 -8.96 -8.06
C TYR A 316 11.41 -9.83 -8.00
N ASP A 317 11.36 -10.75 -7.04
CA ASP A 317 10.16 -11.54 -6.76
C ASP A 317 9.89 -11.61 -5.25
N GLN A 318 8.74 -11.09 -4.84
CA GLN A 318 8.33 -11.05 -3.43
C GLN A 318 7.98 -12.44 -2.88
N ARG A 319 7.80 -13.43 -3.76
CA ARG A 319 7.50 -14.83 -3.43
C ARG A 319 8.75 -15.67 -3.23
N HIS A 320 9.94 -15.06 -3.36
CA HIS A 320 11.21 -15.76 -3.19
C HIS A 320 11.29 -16.46 -1.81
N PRO A 321 11.78 -17.72 -1.72
CA PRO A 321 11.79 -18.49 -0.47
C PRO A 321 12.43 -17.78 0.73
N ALA A 322 13.50 -17.01 0.49
CA ALA A 322 14.13 -16.19 1.53
C ALA A 322 13.18 -15.15 2.16
N ILE A 323 12.25 -14.59 1.39
CA ILE A 323 11.26 -13.62 1.85
C ILE A 323 10.23 -14.31 2.74
N TRP A 324 9.70 -15.46 2.32
CA TRP A 324 8.78 -16.26 3.13
C TRP A 324 9.39 -16.67 4.48
N ARG A 325 10.66 -17.09 4.47
CA ARG A 325 11.38 -17.40 5.70
C ARG A 325 11.47 -16.21 6.64
N LEU A 326 11.82 -15.02 6.14
CA LEU A 326 11.86 -13.81 6.97
C LEU A 326 10.48 -13.39 7.48
N ILE A 327 9.43 -13.54 6.67
CA ILE A 327 8.05 -13.28 7.10
C ILE A 327 7.66 -14.20 8.25
N LYS A 328 7.98 -15.50 8.16
CA LYS A 328 7.75 -16.47 9.25
C LYS A 328 8.46 -16.06 10.52
N GLU A 329 9.75 -15.72 10.45
CA GLU A 329 10.53 -15.29 11.62
C GLU A 329 9.91 -14.06 12.29
N VAL A 330 9.43 -13.09 11.50
CA VAL A 330 8.74 -11.90 12.01
C VAL A 330 7.38 -12.25 12.62
N ALA A 331 6.60 -13.12 11.99
CA ALA A 331 5.30 -13.56 12.48
C ALA A 331 5.44 -14.26 13.85
N GLU A 332 6.36 -15.21 13.96
CA GLU A 332 6.64 -15.90 15.22
C GLU A 332 7.20 -14.96 16.29
N ALA A 333 8.05 -13.99 15.91
CA ALA A 333 8.53 -12.98 16.84
C ALA A 333 7.40 -12.11 17.39
N GLY A 334 6.44 -11.74 16.54
CA GLY A 334 5.21 -11.05 16.96
C GLY A 334 4.41 -11.87 17.96
N GLU A 335 4.11 -13.12 17.60
CA GLU A 335 3.36 -14.04 18.46
C GLU A 335 4.04 -14.23 19.82
N ARG A 336 5.35 -14.53 19.85
CA ARG A 336 6.12 -14.71 21.09
C ARG A 336 6.13 -13.49 22.01
N ASN A 337 6.01 -12.28 21.46
CA ASN A 337 6.01 -11.04 22.24
C ASN A 337 4.59 -10.45 22.43
N GLY A 338 3.54 -11.10 21.91
CA GLY A 338 2.18 -10.57 21.95
C GLY A 338 1.98 -9.30 21.12
N VAL A 339 2.81 -9.08 20.09
CA VAL A 339 2.80 -7.90 19.24
C VAL A 339 2.09 -8.23 17.91
N PRO A 340 1.00 -7.53 17.57
CA PRO A 340 0.30 -7.74 16.31
C PRO A 340 1.19 -7.50 15.08
N ILE A 341 1.07 -8.38 14.10
CA ILE A 341 1.78 -8.30 12.83
C ILE A 341 0.78 -8.09 11.70
N SER A 342 1.08 -7.14 10.81
CA SER A 342 0.36 -6.93 9.56
C SER A 342 1.30 -6.97 8.37
N VAL A 343 0.77 -7.07 7.15
CA VAL A 343 1.54 -6.89 5.90
C VAL A 343 0.87 -5.80 5.08
N CYS A 344 1.65 -4.80 4.63
CA CYS A 344 1.16 -3.72 3.77
C CYS A 344 1.87 -3.65 2.41
N GLY A 345 2.79 -4.58 2.13
CA GLY A 345 3.43 -4.68 0.82
C GLY A 345 2.56 -5.43 -0.21
N GLU A 346 2.96 -5.38 -1.48
CA GLU A 346 2.14 -5.87 -2.60
C GLU A 346 1.94 -7.40 -2.58
N LEU A 347 2.80 -8.15 -1.89
CA LEU A 347 2.61 -9.58 -1.66
C LEU A 347 1.23 -9.89 -1.04
N ALA A 348 0.71 -9.01 -0.16
CA ALA A 348 -0.63 -9.18 0.42
C ALA A 348 -1.78 -8.96 -0.58
N SER A 349 -1.49 -8.41 -1.76
CA SER A 349 -2.48 -8.21 -2.83
C SER A 349 -2.66 -9.45 -3.71
N ASP A 350 -1.73 -10.41 -3.67
CA ASP A 350 -1.91 -11.68 -4.37
C ASP A 350 -2.79 -12.63 -3.52
N PRO A 351 -3.91 -13.17 -4.05
CA PRO A 351 -4.82 -13.98 -3.25
C PRO A 351 -4.23 -15.28 -2.68
N ILE A 352 -3.29 -15.92 -3.39
CA ILE A 352 -2.65 -17.16 -2.93
C ILE A 352 -1.57 -16.83 -1.91
N ALA A 353 -0.75 -15.81 -2.17
CA ALA A 353 0.22 -15.31 -1.20
C ALA A 353 -0.45 -14.81 0.09
N ALA A 354 -1.59 -14.10 -0.01
CA ALA A 354 -2.40 -13.70 1.14
C ALA A 354 -2.88 -14.91 1.96
N SER A 355 -3.22 -16.02 1.30
CA SER A 355 -3.54 -17.29 1.96
C SER A 355 -2.32 -17.86 2.69
N CYS A 356 -1.13 -17.78 2.11
CA CYS A 356 0.12 -18.17 2.78
C CYS A 356 0.39 -17.29 4.01
N LEU A 357 0.25 -15.96 3.90
CA LEU A 357 0.42 -15.02 5.01
C LEU A 357 -0.53 -15.32 6.16
N MET A 358 -1.80 -15.62 5.85
CA MET A 358 -2.78 -16.12 6.82
C MET A 358 -2.29 -17.40 7.49
N GLY A 359 -1.82 -18.39 6.72
CA GLY A 359 -1.25 -19.64 7.22
C GLY A 359 -0.06 -19.44 8.17
N LEU A 360 0.74 -18.39 7.97
CA LEU A 360 1.83 -17.99 8.87
C LEU A 360 1.36 -17.26 10.14
N GLY A 361 0.05 -17.11 10.33
CA GLY A 361 -0.55 -16.43 11.49
C GLY A 361 -0.73 -14.92 11.32
N ILE A 362 -0.44 -14.35 10.16
CA ILE A 362 -0.63 -12.93 9.88
C ILE A 362 -2.07 -12.70 9.41
N ASN A 363 -2.90 -12.17 10.30
CA ASN A 363 -4.34 -12.02 10.06
C ASN A 363 -4.79 -10.57 9.78
N ALA A 364 -3.87 -9.62 9.64
CA ALA A 364 -4.16 -8.25 9.21
C ALA A 364 -3.39 -7.94 7.93
N LEU A 365 -4.13 -7.78 6.82
CA LEU A 365 -3.56 -7.53 5.50
C LEU A 365 -4.02 -6.18 4.96
N SER A 366 -3.09 -5.37 4.48
CA SER A 366 -3.36 -4.06 3.91
C SER A 366 -2.88 -4.00 2.47
N MET A 367 -3.75 -3.60 1.56
CA MET A 367 -3.51 -3.69 0.12
C MET A 367 -4.22 -2.59 -0.66
N ASN A 368 -3.94 -2.45 -1.96
CA ASN A 368 -4.73 -1.55 -2.80
C ASN A 368 -6.21 -1.98 -2.77
N ALA A 369 -7.11 -1.03 -2.54
CA ALA A 369 -8.53 -1.32 -2.33
C ALA A 369 -9.19 -2.10 -3.48
N VAL A 370 -8.72 -1.92 -4.72
CA VAL A 370 -9.26 -2.61 -5.90
C VAL A 370 -9.10 -4.14 -5.81
N VAL A 371 -8.10 -4.63 -5.06
CA VAL A 371 -7.76 -6.04 -4.95
C VAL A 371 -8.39 -6.72 -3.72
N LEU A 372 -8.96 -5.94 -2.81
CA LEU A 372 -9.63 -6.45 -1.60
C LEU A 372 -10.66 -7.55 -1.89
N PRO A 373 -11.57 -7.41 -2.89
CA PRO A 373 -12.60 -8.42 -3.09
C PRO A 373 -12.06 -9.77 -3.56
N SER A 374 -11.02 -9.78 -4.40
CA SER A 374 -10.39 -11.02 -4.88
C SER A 374 -9.67 -11.74 -3.75
N VAL A 375 -8.93 -11.00 -2.89
CA VAL A 375 -8.28 -11.61 -1.72
C VAL A 375 -9.33 -12.14 -0.74
N LYS A 376 -10.36 -11.34 -0.43
CA LYS A 376 -11.48 -11.78 0.42
C LYS A 376 -12.15 -13.04 -0.11
N GLN A 377 -12.34 -13.16 -1.42
CA GLN A 377 -12.94 -14.34 -2.02
C GLN A 377 -12.15 -15.60 -1.71
N VAL A 378 -10.84 -15.57 -1.96
CA VAL A 378 -9.96 -16.72 -1.75
C VAL A 378 -9.85 -17.04 -0.26
N LEU A 379 -9.66 -16.04 0.60
CA LEU A 379 -9.54 -16.28 2.04
C LEU A 379 -10.81 -16.89 2.65
N ARG A 380 -12.00 -16.39 2.25
CA ARG A 380 -13.28 -16.93 2.75
C ARG A 380 -13.63 -18.31 2.18
N SER A 381 -13.05 -18.70 1.04
CA SER A 381 -13.38 -19.96 0.36
C SER A 381 -12.50 -21.13 0.80
N ASN A 382 -11.48 -20.87 1.61
CA ASN A 382 -10.54 -21.88 2.09
C ASN A 382 -10.57 -21.92 3.63
N SER A 383 -10.14 -23.05 4.22
CA SER A 383 -10.00 -23.17 5.66
C SER A 383 -8.65 -22.62 6.10
N TYR A 384 -8.56 -22.15 7.35
CA TYR A 384 -7.31 -21.74 7.96
C TYR A 384 -6.30 -22.90 7.99
N ILE A 385 -6.77 -24.13 8.23
CA ILE A 385 -5.94 -25.34 8.23
C ILE A 385 -5.29 -25.55 6.86
N ASP A 386 -6.05 -25.45 5.76
CA ASP A 386 -5.48 -25.61 4.42
C ASP A 386 -4.42 -24.53 4.15
N MET A 387 -4.68 -23.29 4.60
CA MET A 387 -3.73 -22.18 4.47
C MET A 387 -2.42 -22.42 5.23
N GLN A 388 -2.49 -23.04 6.42
CA GLN A 388 -1.30 -23.44 7.17
C GLN A 388 -0.48 -24.47 6.39
N GLN A 389 -1.13 -25.48 5.80
CA GLN A 389 -0.45 -26.48 4.96
C GLN A 389 0.18 -25.85 3.70
N LEU A 390 -0.51 -24.89 3.07
CA LEU A 390 0.04 -24.12 1.96
C LEU A 390 1.30 -23.37 2.38
N ALA A 391 1.26 -22.66 3.52
CA ALA A 391 2.40 -21.94 4.06
C ALA A 391 3.58 -22.87 4.36
N GLU A 392 3.34 -24.06 4.91
CA GLU A 392 4.38 -25.07 5.16
C GLU A 392 5.06 -25.53 3.86
N LYS A 393 4.29 -25.80 2.79
CA LYS A 393 4.84 -26.15 1.47
C LYS A 393 5.70 -25.02 0.91
N VAL A 394 5.20 -23.79 0.98
CA VAL A 394 5.91 -22.58 0.52
C VAL A 394 7.23 -22.37 1.28
N LEU A 395 7.24 -22.62 2.59
CA LEU A 395 8.46 -22.51 3.39
C LEU A 395 9.49 -23.61 3.09
N ALA A 396 9.04 -24.75 2.57
CA ALA A 396 9.90 -25.86 2.17
C ALA A 396 10.44 -25.74 0.73
N ALA A 397 9.92 -24.79 -0.07
CA ALA A 397 10.37 -24.55 -1.42
C ALA A 397 11.83 -24.05 -1.46
N GLU A 398 12.61 -24.56 -2.41
CA GLU A 398 14.01 -24.16 -2.61
C GLU A 398 14.13 -23.07 -3.68
N THR A 399 13.21 -23.06 -4.64
CA THR A 399 13.25 -22.21 -5.83
C THR A 399 11.94 -21.46 -6.06
N LEU A 400 11.97 -20.47 -6.95
CA LEU A 400 10.74 -19.80 -7.42
C LEU A 400 9.85 -20.75 -8.24
N ASP A 401 10.45 -21.66 -9.02
CA ASP A 401 9.70 -22.65 -9.80
C ASP A 401 8.89 -23.58 -8.88
N ASP A 402 9.45 -23.96 -7.72
CA ASP A 402 8.72 -24.72 -6.70
C ASP A 402 7.50 -23.93 -6.19
N ILE A 403 7.67 -22.62 -5.95
CA ILE A 403 6.57 -21.75 -5.50
C ILE A 403 5.49 -21.63 -6.58
N ASP A 404 5.87 -21.45 -7.86
CA ASP A 404 4.94 -21.38 -8.99
C ASP A 404 4.13 -22.67 -9.14
N ASN A 405 4.77 -23.83 -8.97
CA ASN A 405 4.10 -25.12 -8.96
C ASN A 405 3.14 -25.25 -7.76
N ILE A 406 3.57 -24.85 -6.56
CA ILE A 406 2.72 -24.88 -5.36
C ILE A 406 1.48 -23.97 -5.54
N PHE A 407 1.66 -22.77 -6.08
CA PHE A 407 0.58 -21.81 -6.30
C PHE A 407 -0.40 -22.31 -7.37
N SER A 408 0.12 -22.86 -8.47
CA SER A 408 -0.71 -23.42 -9.55
C SER A 408 -1.55 -24.60 -9.07
N ASN A 409 -0.96 -25.53 -8.33
CA ASN A 409 -1.67 -26.70 -7.77
C ASN A 409 -2.76 -26.26 -6.77
N TRP A 410 -2.47 -25.23 -5.96
CA TRP A 410 -3.45 -24.67 -5.04
C TRP A 410 -4.66 -24.06 -5.77
N GLU A 411 -4.42 -23.39 -6.90
CA GLU A 411 -5.48 -22.81 -7.72
C GLU A 411 -6.35 -23.89 -8.38
N THR A 412 -5.75 -24.99 -8.85
CA THR A 412 -6.45 -26.13 -9.46
C THR A 412 -7.07 -27.09 -8.44
N LYS A 413 -6.70 -26.97 -7.15
CA LYS A 413 -7.02 -27.92 -6.06
C LYS A 413 -6.51 -29.34 -6.33
N GLU A 414 -5.37 -29.45 -7.00
CA GLU A 414 -4.60 -30.68 -7.20
C GLU A 414 -3.51 -30.81 -6.12
#